data_AF-A0A418URM4-F1
#
_entry.id   AF-A0A418URM4-F1
#
_cell.length_a   1.000
_cell.length_b   1.000
_cell.length_c   1.000
_cell.angle_alpha   90.00
_cell.angle_beta   90.00
_cell.angle_gamma   90.00
#
_symmetry.space_group_name_H-M   'P 1'
#
loop_
_entity.id
_entity.type
_entity.pdbx_description
1 polymer ?
#
loop_
_entity_poly.entity_id
_entity_poly.type
_entity_poly.pdbx_seq_one_letter_code
_entity_poly.pdbx_strand_id
1 'polypeptide(L)'
;MARFAKDGLSAGLRAIAADAGVTAGLIVHHFGSKEGLRQACDEEVLRLAAQARTDSEVMGGPVDLLTQMARTEDYVPATAYALRSLVEGGPLGAALLESVVLDTAHYMSAGVASGHVAPTSDEERRSRYLVYSGFGALVLFARYAASDPTDVEAVVREFMEWSGPVAAELFSTALLTDLEALATYVQAMRGADAGN
;
A
#
# COMPACT_ATOMS: atom_id res chain seq x y z
N MET A 1 -2.57 16.74 7.74
CA MET A 1 -1.80 15.68 7.09
C MET A 1 -0.29 15.83 7.25
N ALA A 2 0.36 16.89 6.73
CA ALA A 2 1.82 17.04 6.77
C ALA A 2 2.45 16.81 8.17
N ARG A 3 1.87 17.40 9.22
CA ARG A 3 2.31 17.20 10.61
C ARG A 3 2.22 15.75 11.07
N PHE A 4 1.14 15.05 10.73
CA PHE A 4 0.97 13.63 11.05
C PHE A 4 1.94 12.74 10.27
N ALA A 5 2.21 13.07 9.00
CA ALA A 5 3.19 12.33 8.21
C ALA A 5 4.61 12.44 8.82
N LYS A 6 4.98 13.66 9.23
CA LYS A 6 6.29 13.98 9.79
C LYS A 6 6.50 13.41 11.20
N ASP A 7 5.58 13.69 12.12
CA ASP A 7 5.75 13.41 13.56
C ASP A 7 4.96 12.17 14.03
N GLY A 8 4.30 11.46 13.10
CA GLY A 8 3.44 10.31 13.39
C GLY A 8 2.01 10.70 13.76
N LEU A 9 1.10 9.71 13.84
CA LEU A 9 -0.32 9.95 14.15
C LEU A 9 -0.54 10.47 15.58
N SER A 10 0.47 10.32 16.44
CA SER A 10 0.49 10.85 17.81
C SER A 10 0.76 12.36 17.90
N ALA A 11 1.08 13.06 16.80
CA ALA A 11 1.40 14.48 16.78
C ALA A 11 0.41 15.38 17.56
N GLY A 12 0.93 16.35 18.31
CA GLY A 12 0.14 17.19 19.21
C GLY A 12 -0.73 18.23 18.48
N LEU A 13 -1.98 18.42 18.94
CA LEU A 13 -2.92 19.42 18.39
C LEU A 13 -2.35 20.85 18.33
N ARG A 14 -1.51 21.24 19.29
CA ARG A 14 -0.87 22.58 19.30
C ARG A 14 0.11 22.77 18.15
N ALA A 15 0.88 21.73 17.81
CA ALA A 15 1.81 21.78 16.68
C ALA A 15 1.07 21.86 15.36
N ILE A 16 -0.01 21.07 15.22
CA ILE A 16 -0.89 21.12 14.04
C ILE A 16 -1.52 22.52 13.89
N ALA A 17 -2.00 23.10 14.99
CA ALA A 17 -2.60 24.44 14.99
C ALA A 17 -1.59 25.52 14.59
N ALA A 18 -0.36 25.43 15.10
CA ALA A 18 0.71 26.34 14.73
C ALA A 18 1.03 26.28 13.22
N ASP A 19 1.09 25.08 12.64
CA ASP A 19 1.31 24.92 11.18
C ASP A 19 0.17 25.52 10.36
N ALA A 20 -1.07 25.36 10.83
CA ALA A 20 -2.26 25.85 10.14
C ALA A 20 -2.54 27.34 10.40
N GLY A 21 -1.75 28.02 11.24
CA GLY A 21 -1.97 29.43 11.59
C GLY A 21 -3.24 29.69 12.39
N VAL A 22 -3.74 28.69 13.13
CA VAL A 22 -4.98 28.75 13.91
C VAL A 22 -4.75 28.38 15.38
N THR A 23 -5.79 28.48 16.21
CA THR A 23 -5.74 27.98 17.57
C THR A 23 -6.13 26.50 17.63
N ALA A 24 -5.59 25.75 18.60
CA ALA A 24 -6.00 24.37 18.83
C ALA A 24 -7.51 24.27 19.17
N GLY A 25 -8.08 25.31 19.80
CA GLY A 25 -9.51 25.40 20.06
C GLY A 25 -10.35 25.48 18.78
N LEU A 26 -9.87 26.17 17.74
CA LEU A 26 -10.57 26.24 16.45
C LEU A 26 -10.61 24.87 15.74
N ILE A 27 -9.53 24.10 15.84
CA ILE A 27 -9.50 22.72 15.34
C ILE A 27 -10.54 21.86 16.06
N VAL A 28 -10.56 21.91 17.39
CA VAL A 28 -11.55 21.15 18.19
C VAL A 28 -12.98 21.62 17.89
N HIS A 29 -13.20 22.91 17.66
CA HIS A 29 -14.49 23.43 17.27
C HIS A 29 -14.96 22.89 15.91
N HIS A 30 -14.07 22.78 14.92
CA HIS A 30 -14.42 22.34 13.57
C HIS A 30 -14.52 20.82 13.42
N PHE A 31 -13.56 20.09 14.00
CA PHE A 31 -13.43 18.64 13.85
C PHE A 31 -13.92 17.84 15.07
N GLY A 32 -14.37 18.52 16.13
CA GLY A 32 -14.81 17.92 17.39
C GLY A 32 -13.68 17.39 18.29
N SER A 33 -12.66 16.75 17.71
CA SER A 33 -11.51 16.21 18.44
C SER A 33 -10.28 16.02 17.54
N LYS A 34 -9.14 15.67 18.14
CA LYS A 34 -7.96 15.22 17.36
C LYS A 34 -8.29 14.00 16.51
N GLU A 35 -9.11 13.09 17.03
CA GLU A 35 -9.52 11.89 16.32
C GLU A 35 -10.45 12.23 15.15
N GLY A 36 -11.38 13.17 15.35
CA GLY A 36 -12.22 13.67 14.26
C GLY A 36 -11.41 14.39 13.17
N LEU A 37 -10.35 15.12 13.55
CA LEU A 37 -9.41 15.68 12.57
C LEU A 37 -8.66 14.57 11.79
N ARG A 38 -8.29 13.49 12.48
CA ARG A 38 -7.63 12.32 11.86
C ARG A 38 -8.56 11.66 10.86
N GLN A 39 -9.81 11.41 11.25
CA GLN A 39 -10.83 10.84 10.38
C GLN A 39 -11.06 11.73 9.14
N ALA A 40 -11.16 13.05 9.31
CA ALA A 40 -11.29 13.97 8.17
C ALA A 40 -10.07 13.92 7.23
N CYS A 41 -8.86 13.72 7.76
CA CYS A 41 -7.68 13.46 6.93
C CYS A 41 -7.80 12.12 6.19
N ASP A 42 -8.25 11.06 6.87
CA ASP A 42 -8.42 9.73 6.27
C ASP A 42 -9.42 9.77 5.10
N GLU A 43 -10.56 10.42 5.30
CA GLU A 43 -11.60 10.61 4.28
C GLU A 43 -11.06 11.38 3.06
N GLU A 44 -10.29 12.44 3.29
CA GLU A 44 -9.70 13.22 2.21
C GLU A 44 -8.63 12.44 1.44
N VAL A 45 -7.82 11.61 2.10
CA VAL A 45 -6.87 10.72 1.41
C VAL A 45 -7.60 9.71 0.52
N LEU A 46 -8.68 9.10 1.02
CA LEU A 46 -9.47 8.16 0.22
C LEU A 46 -10.12 8.85 -1.00
N ARG A 47 -10.60 10.08 -0.82
CA ARG A 47 -11.14 10.91 -1.91
C ARG A 47 -10.09 11.21 -2.96
N LEU A 48 -8.89 11.64 -2.54
CA LEU A 48 -7.77 11.93 -3.43
C LEU A 48 -7.28 10.69 -4.18
N ALA A 49 -7.20 9.54 -3.50
CA ALA A 49 -6.84 8.28 -4.13
C ALA A 49 -7.87 7.86 -5.20
N ALA A 50 -9.16 8.06 -4.94
CA ALA A 50 -10.22 7.80 -5.92
C ALA A 50 -10.15 8.74 -7.13
N GLN A 51 -9.84 10.02 -6.89
CA GLN A 51 -9.65 11.00 -7.95
C GLN A 51 -8.45 10.64 -8.83
N ALA A 52 -7.30 10.37 -8.24
CA ALA A 52 -6.10 9.98 -8.97
C ALA A 52 -6.30 8.69 -9.79
N ARG A 53 -7.05 7.71 -9.28
CA ARG A 53 -7.44 6.51 -10.08
C ARG A 53 -8.31 6.84 -11.29
N THR A 54 -9.15 7.86 -11.19
CA THR A 54 -10.04 8.26 -12.29
C THR A 54 -9.28 9.05 -13.36
N ASP A 55 -8.34 9.89 -12.94
CA ASP A 55 -7.54 10.75 -13.82
C ASP A 55 -6.41 9.98 -14.52
N SER A 56 -5.95 8.88 -13.92
CA SER A 56 -4.97 7.99 -14.52
C SER A 56 -5.64 7.03 -15.52
N GLU A 57 -5.57 7.36 -16.80
CA GLU A 57 -5.89 6.42 -17.91
C GLU A 57 -4.98 5.16 -17.91
N VAL A 58 -3.96 5.14 -17.04
CA VAL A 58 -2.95 4.09 -16.95
C VAL A 58 -3.33 3.11 -15.84
N MET A 59 -3.53 1.87 -16.27
CA MET A 59 -3.71 0.65 -15.47
C MET A 59 -2.46 0.30 -14.65
N GLY A 60 -2.09 1.18 -13.72
CA GLY A 60 -0.98 1.01 -12.79
C GLY A 60 -1.48 0.55 -11.43
N GLY A 61 -0.77 -0.40 -10.82
CA GLY A 61 -1.06 -0.82 -9.45
C GLY A 61 -0.88 0.32 -8.42
N PRO A 62 -1.15 0.08 -7.14
CA PRO A 62 -1.22 1.16 -6.14
C PRO A 62 0.10 1.85 -5.79
N VAL A 63 1.23 1.20 -6.10
CA VAL A 63 2.55 1.85 -6.07
C VAL A 63 2.63 2.93 -7.15
N ASP A 64 2.07 2.68 -8.34
CA ASP A 64 1.99 3.66 -9.42
C ASP A 64 1.00 4.78 -9.03
N LEU A 65 -0.13 4.45 -8.40
CA LEU A 65 -1.05 5.46 -7.85
C LEU A 65 -0.38 6.36 -6.80
N LEU A 66 0.33 5.80 -5.83
CA LEU A 66 1.05 6.57 -4.82
C LEU A 66 2.18 7.41 -5.45
N THR A 67 2.85 6.89 -6.47
CA THR A 67 3.88 7.59 -7.24
C THR A 67 3.27 8.75 -8.04
N GLN A 68 2.13 8.54 -8.69
CA GLN A 68 1.39 9.58 -9.42
C GLN A 68 0.87 10.65 -8.47
N MET A 69 0.32 10.26 -7.32
CA MET A 69 -0.05 11.22 -6.28
C MET A 69 1.18 12.00 -5.80
N ALA A 70 2.33 11.37 -5.58
CA ALA A 70 3.55 12.07 -5.16
C ALA A 70 4.08 13.08 -6.18
N ARG A 71 3.78 12.92 -7.48
CA ARG A 71 4.24 13.82 -8.55
C ARG A 71 3.52 15.17 -8.58
N THR A 72 2.33 15.27 -7.98
CA THR A 72 1.59 16.53 -7.86
C THR A 72 1.90 17.15 -6.51
N GLU A 73 2.47 18.36 -6.50
CA GLU A 73 2.86 19.06 -5.27
C GLU A 73 1.72 19.15 -4.23
N ASP A 74 0.48 19.31 -4.70
CA ASP A 74 -0.72 19.37 -3.86
C ASP A 74 -1.04 18.07 -3.11
N TYR A 75 -0.53 16.93 -3.58
CA TYR A 75 -0.83 15.60 -3.05
C TYR A 75 0.28 15.03 -2.16
N VAL A 76 1.46 15.64 -2.15
CA VAL A 76 2.61 15.22 -1.33
C VAL A 76 2.23 15.01 0.15
N PRO A 77 1.48 15.92 0.82
CA PRO A 77 1.09 15.72 2.22
C PRO A 77 0.14 14.53 2.43
N ALA A 78 -0.75 14.28 1.47
CA ALA A 78 -1.71 13.19 1.52
C ALA A 78 -1.01 11.83 1.33
N THR A 79 -0.10 11.73 0.36
CA THR A 79 0.71 10.53 0.12
C THR A 79 1.59 10.19 1.31
N ALA A 80 2.29 11.18 1.87
CA ALA A 80 3.14 10.96 3.04
C ALA A 80 2.32 10.53 4.28
N TYR A 81 1.12 11.08 4.44
CA TYR A 81 0.19 10.66 5.49
C TYR A 81 -0.34 9.24 5.28
N ALA A 82 -0.72 8.88 4.04
CA ALA A 82 -1.17 7.54 3.69
C ALA A 82 -0.10 6.48 3.99
N LEU A 83 1.15 6.73 3.59
CA LEU A 83 2.29 5.85 3.88
C LEU A 83 2.53 5.71 5.39
N ARG A 84 2.44 6.80 6.16
CA ARG A 84 2.53 6.74 7.61
C ARG A 84 1.43 5.87 8.22
N SER A 85 0.19 6.02 7.76
CA SER A 85 -0.97 5.24 8.22
C SER A 85 -0.90 3.76 7.82
N LEU A 86 -0.27 3.42 6.69
CA LEU A 86 0.01 2.03 6.32
C LEU A 86 1.02 1.38 7.28
N VAL A 87 2.05 2.12 7.70
CA VAL A 87 3.10 1.61 8.60
C VAL A 87 2.62 1.51 10.05
N GLU A 88 1.90 2.53 10.55
CA GLU A 88 1.36 2.53 11.91
C GLU A 88 0.11 1.64 12.05
N GLY A 89 -0.55 1.34 10.93
CA GLY A 89 -1.79 0.58 10.89
C GLY A 89 -3.03 1.41 11.27
N GLY A 90 -4.19 0.77 11.24
CA GLY A 90 -5.49 1.39 11.55
C GLY A 90 -6.45 1.41 10.36
N PRO A 91 -7.64 2.02 10.53
CA PRO A 91 -8.73 1.94 9.56
C PRO A 91 -8.36 2.44 8.16
N LEU A 92 -7.67 3.59 8.04
CA LEU A 92 -7.20 4.09 6.75
C LEU A 92 -6.21 3.12 6.09
N GLY A 93 -5.20 2.66 6.84
CA GLY A 93 -4.22 1.71 6.31
C GLY A 93 -4.87 0.43 5.81
N ALA A 94 -5.83 -0.11 6.56
CA ALA A 94 -6.61 -1.28 6.16
C ALA A 94 -7.45 -1.02 4.90
N ALA A 95 -8.13 0.14 4.82
CA ALA A 95 -8.95 0.51 3.66
C ALA A 95 -8.11 0.70 2.40
N LEU A 96 -6.95 1.37 2.52
CA LEU A 96 -6.01 1.54 1.41
C LEU A 96 -5.48 0.18 0.94
N LEU A 97 -5.04 -0.68 1.87
CA LEU A 97 -4.53 -2.00 1.56
C LEU A 97 -5.59 -2.89 0.89
N GLU A 98 -6.84 -2.84 1.36
CA GLU A 98 -7.92 -3.60 0.74
C GLU A 98 -8.22 -3.11 -0.68
N SER A 99 -8.22 -1.79 -0.90
CA SER A 99 -8.31 -1.22 -2.25
C SER A 99 -7.19 -1.75 -3.15
N VAL A 100 -5.96 -1.85 -2.63
CA VAL A 100 -4.81 -2.36 -3.37
C VAL A 100 -4.98 -3.82 -3.79
N VAL A 101 -5.52 -4.63 -2.88
CA VAL A 101 -5.79 -6.05 -3.12
C VAL A 101 -6.86 -6.21 -4.19
N LEU A 102 -7.94 -5.44 -4.12
CA LEU A 102 -9.03 -5.48 -5.10
C LEU A 102 -8.55 -5.08 -6.50
N ASP A 103 -7.78 -3.99 -6.61
CA ASP A 103 -7.21 -3.55 -7.89
C ASP A 103 -6.29 -4.65 -8.46
N THR A 104 -5.41 -5.21 -7.62
CA THR A 104 -4.52 -6.31 -8.02
C THR A 104 -5.29 -7.53 -8.50
N ALA A 105 -6.37 -7.92 -7.82
CA ALA A 105 -7.21 -9.05 -8.22
C ALA A 105 -7.90 -8.80 -9.57
N HIS A 106 -8.33 -7.58 -9.84
CA HIS A 106 -8.89 -7.20 -11.13
C HIS A 106 -7.83 -7.35 -12.25
N TYR A 107 -6.61 -6.84 -12.04
CA TYR A 107 -5.51 -6.95 -12.99
C TYR A 107 -5.09 -8.39 -13.26
N MET A 108 -4.96 -9.19 -12.21
CA MET A 108 -4.60 -10.61 -12.34
C MET A 108 -5.68 -11.38 -13.10
N SER A 109 -6.95 -11.12 -12.81
CA SER A 109 -8.08 -11.72 -13.54
C SER A 109 -8.06 -11.38 -15.03
N ALA A 110 -7.79 -10.11 -15.39
CA ALA A 110 -7.63 -9.69 -16.79
C ALA A 110 -6.39 -10.33 -17.46
N GLY A 111 -5.29 -10.47 -16.71
CA GLY A 111 -4.08 -11.18 -17.14
C GLY A 111 -4.35 -12.66 -17.43
N VAL A 112 -5.16 -13.32 -16.59
CA VAL A 112 -5.60 -14.71 -16.81
C VAL A 112 -6.47 -14.81 -18.05
N ALA A 113 -7.45 -13.92 -18.20
CA ALA A 113 -8.35 -13.91 -19.36
C ALA A 113 -7.62 -13.68 -20.69
N SER A 114 -6.53 -12.91 -20.67
CA SER A 114 -5.70 -12.64 -21.85
C SER A 114 -4.55 -13.64 -22.07
N GLY A 115 -4.37 -14.61 -21.18
CA GLY A 115 -3.34 -15.66 -21.29
C GLY A 115 -1.93 -15.23 -20.87
N HIS A 116 -1.76 -14.06 -20.24
CA HIS A 116 -0.47 -13.55 -19.76
C HIS A 116 -0.15 -13.94 -18.31
N VAL A 117 -1.16 -14.32 -17.53
CA VAL A 117 -1.02 -14.77 -16.13
C VAL A 117 -1.59 -16.18 -16.00
N ALA A 118 -0.88 -17.05 -15.28
CA ALA A 118 -1.36 -18.40 -15.03
C ALA A 118 -2.68 -18.38 -14.21
N PRO A 119 -3.66 -19.27 -14.48
CA PRO A 119 -4.87 -19.35 -13.68
C PRO A 119 -4.57 -19.86 -12.25
N THR A 120 -5.45 -19.52 -11.30
CA THR A 120 -5.42 -20.01 -9.91
C THR A 120 -6.82 -20.40 -9.47
N SER A 121 -6.92 -21.26 -8.45
CA SER A 121 -8.20 -21.61 -7.82
C SER A 121 -8.72 -20.53 -6.87
N ASP A 122 -7.87 -19.58 -6.46
CA ASP A 122 -8.19 -18.51 -5.50
C ASP A 122 -7.41 -17.24 -5.86
N GLU A 123 -8.04 -16.38 -6.67
CA GLU A 123 -7.43 -15.14 -7.17
C GLU A 123 -7.33 -14.06 -6.09
N GLU A 124 -8.33 -13.98 -5.22
CA GLU A 124 -8.34 -13.02 -4.11
C GLU A 124 -7.16 -13.29 -3.17
N ARG A 125 -6.98 -14.55 -2.74
CA ARG A 125 -5.88 -14.93 -1.85
C ARG A 125 -4.52 -14.76 -2.53
N ARG A 126 -4.40 -15.09 -3.83
CA ARG A 126 -3.17 -14.85 -4.60
C ARG A 126 -2.81 -13.37 -4.63
N SER A 127 -3.78 -12.53 -4.98
CA SER A 127 -3.58 -11.07 -5.09
C SER A 127 -3.23 -10.46 -3.74
N ARG A 128 -3.94 -10.85 -2.68
CA ARG A 128 -3.65 -10.42 -1.31
C ARG A 128 -2.24 -10.84 -0.87
N TYR A 129 -1.84 -12.09 -1.14
CA TYR A 129 -0.50 -12.56 -0.84
C TYR A 129 0.58 -11.76 -1.59
N LEU A 130 0.42 -11.54 -2.90
CA LEU A 130 1.38 -10.76 -3.70
C LEU A 130 1.52 -9.33 -3.18
N VAL A 131 0.42 -8.68 -2.83
CA VAL A 131 0.41 -7.34 -2.23
C VAL A 131 1.17 -7.34 -0.91
N TYR A 132 0.90 -8.30 -0.02
CA TYR A 132 1.59 -8.39 1.28
C TYR A 132 3.09 -8.64 1.11
N SER A 133 3.46 -9.54 0.21
CA SER A 133 4.87 -9.84 -0.10
C SER A 133 5.60 -8.62 -0.67
N GLY A 134 4.99 -7.90 -1.62
CA GLY A 134 5.58 -6.71 -2.23
C GLY A 134 5.74 -5.55 -1.25
N PHE A 135 4.66 -5.17 -0.54
CA PHE A 135 4.72 -4.09 0.45
C PHE A 135 5.61 -4.44 1.63
N GLY A 136 5.56 -5.68 2.12
CA GLY A 136 6.43 -6.16 3.19
C GLY A 136 7.90 -6.08 2.80
N ALA A 137 8.24 -6.53 1.60
CA ALA A 137 9.61 -6.42 1.06
C ALA A 137 10.05 -4.96 0.91
N LEU A 138 9.21 -4.08 0.38
CA LEU A 138 9.51 -2.65 0.26
C LEU A 138 9.76 -1.99 1.63
N VAL A 139 8.93 -2.28 2.64
CA VAL A 139 9.11 -1.76 4.00
C VAL A 139 10.42 -2.23 4.63
N LEU A 140 10.79 -3.50 4.42
CA LEU A 140 12.07 -4.03 4.91
C LEU A 140 13.25 -3.41 4.15
N PHE A 141 13.15 -3.28 2.83
CA PHE A 141 14.16 -2.63 2.00
C PHE A 141 14.39 -1.17 2.44
N ALA A 142 13.32 -0.40 2.61
CA ALA A 142 13.36 0.98 3.07
C ALA A 142 14.11 1.14 4.41
N ARG A 143 13.98 0.16 5.31
CA ARG A 143 14.58 0.21 6.65
C ARG A 143 16.03 -0.23 6.70
N TYR A 144 16.42 -1.18 5.84
CA TYR A 144 17.69 -1.89 6.01
C TYR A 144 18.64 -1.79 4.81
N ALA A 145 18.14 -1.38 3.64
CA ALA A 145 18.89 -1.41 2.39
C ALA A 145 18.85 -0.11 1.59
N ALA A 146 17.81 0.72 1.76
CA ALA A 146 17.70 1.99 1.04
C ALA A 146 18.81 2.97 1.43
N SER A 147 19.33 3.69 0.43
CA SER A 147 20.45 4.63 0.60
C SER A 147 20.04 5.86 1.44
N ASP A 148 18.83 6.36 1.22
CA ASP A 148 18.19 7.40 2.03
C ASP A 148 16.73 7.00 2.35
N PRO A 149 16.46 6.49 3.57
CA PRO A 149 15.11 6.10 3.99
C PRO A 149 14.11 7.26 4.07
N THR A 150 14.57 8.51 4.00
CA THR A 150 13.69 9.69 4.07
C THR A 150 13.18 10.14 2.70
N ASP A 151 13.88 9.77 1.62
CA ASP A 151 13.45 9.99 0.25
C ASP A 151 12.65 8.78 -0.25
N VAL A 152 11.32 8.88 -0.11
CA VAL A 152 10.38 7.81 -0.50
C VAL A 152 10.49 7.47 -1.99
N GLU A 153 10.68 8.48 -2.86
CA GLU A 153 10.74 8.25 -4.30
C GLU A 153 12.03 7.49 -4.67
N ALA A 154 13.16 7.88 -4.06
CA ALA A 154 14.41 7.16 -4.22
C ALA A 154 14.32 5.72 -3.69
N VAL A 155 13.73 5.52 -2.52
CA VAL A 155 13.52 4.19 -1.93
C VAL A 155 12.72 3.28 -2.86
N VAL A 156 11.60 3.76 -3.41
CA VAL A 156 10.77 2.97 -4.33
C VAL A 156 11.54 2.64 -5.62
N ARG A 157 12.24 3.62 -6.19
CA ARG A 157 13.06 3.41 -7.39
C ARG A 157 14.17 2.38 -7.16
N GLU A 158 14.96 2.55 -6.11
CA GLU A 158 16.04 1.61 -5.72
C GLU A 158 15.50 0.19 -5.50
N PHE A 159 14.35 0.07 -4.81
CA PHE A 159 13.72 -1.22 -4.60
C PHE A 159 13.28 -1.88 -5.91
N MET A 160 12.69 -1.12 -6.83
CA MET A 160 12.24 -1.65 -8.13
C MET A 160 13.43 -2.06 -9.01
N GLU A 161 14.50 -1.27 -9.02
CA GLU A 161 15.73 -1.59 -9.75
C GLU A 161 16.40 -2.87 -9.22
N TRP A 162 16.44 -3.02 -7.89
CA TRP A 162 17.03 -4.19 -7.25
C TRP A 162 16.16 -5.45 -7.35
N SER A 163 14.85 -5.33 -7.09
CA SER A 163 13.95 -6.49 -7.01
C SER A 163 13.38 -6.92 -8.36
N GLY A 164 13.31 -6.02 -9.34
CA GLY A 164 12.66 -6.26 -10.64
C GLY A 164 13.18 -7.50 -11.37
N PRO A 165 14.49 -7.63 -11.61
CA PRO A 165 15.05 -8.81 -12.28
C PRO A 165 14.81 -10.12 -11.52
N VAL A 166 14.95 -10.08 -10.19
CA VAL A 166 14.74 -11.26 -9.31
C VAL A 166 13.28 -11.70 -9.32
N ALA A 167 12.36 -10.75 -9.23
CA ALA A 167 10.93 -11.02 -9.30
C ALA A 167 10.54 -11.59 -10.67
N ALA A 168 11.07 -11.03 -11.77
CA ALA A 168 10.80 -11.52 -13.12
C ALA A 168 11.25 -12.98 -13.30
N GLU A 169 12.44 -13.34 -12.80
CA GLU A 169 12.92 -14.72 -12.81
C GLU A 169 12.02 -15.64 -11.99
N LEU A 170 11.70 -15.24 -10.74
CA LEU A 170 10.85 -15.99 -9.82
C LEU A 170 9.43 -16.24 -10.37
N PHE A 171 8.87 -15.29 -11.10
CA PHE A 171 7.53 -15.42 -11.69
C PHE A 171 7.51 -16.17 -13.02
N SER A 172 8.64 -16.26 -13.70
CA SER A 172 8.75 -16.92 -15.01
C SER A 172 9.29 -18.35 -14.92
N THR A 173 9.98 -18.68 -13.83
CA THR A 173 10.67 -19.96 -13.64
C THR A 173 10.29 -20.58 -12.31
N ALA A 174 10.11 -21.90 -12.27
CA ALA A 174 9.83 -22.61 -11.04
C ALA A 174 11.01 -22.47 -10.07
N LEU A 175 10.80 -21.82 -8.92
CA LEU A 175 11.79 -21.73 -7.84
C LEU A 175 12.04 -23.10 -7.21
N LEU A 176 10.98 -23.88 -7.00
CA LEU A 176 11.06 -25.24 -6.46
C LEU A 176 11.11 -26.23 -7.62
N THR A 177 12.11 -27.10 -7.61
CA THR A 177 12.31 -28.12 -8.66
C THR A 177 11.58 -29.43 -8.35
N ASP A 178 11.21 -29.67 -7.09
CA ASP A 178 10.43 -30.83 -6.65
C ASP A 178 8.97 -30.42 -6.40
N LEU A 179 8.15 -30.58 -7.45
CA LEU A 179 6.72 -30.21 -7.42
C LEU A 179 5.84 -31.27 -6.74
N GLU A 180 6.31 -32.51 -6.58
CA GLU A 180 5.56 -33.58 -5.91
C GLU A 180 5.51 -33.36 -4.40
N ALA A 181 6.64 -32.97 -3.79
CA ALA A 181 6.69 -32.58 -2.40
C ALA A 181 5.79 -31.35 -2.11
N LEU A 182 5.78 -30.36 -3.01
CA LEU A 182 4.90 -29.20 -2.91
C LEU A 182 3.42 -29.58 -2.99
N ALA A 183 3.06 -30.46 -3.92
CA ALA A 183 1.67 -30.93 -4.06
C ALA A 183 1.17 -31.63 -2.79
N THR A 184 2.02 -32.45 -2.16
CA THR A 184 1.72 -33.13 -0.89
C THR A 184 1.49 -32.12 0.25
N TYR A 185 2.35 -31.10 0.36
CA TYR A 185 2.18 -30.04 1.35
C TYR A 185 0.87 -29.26 1.15
N VAL A 186 0.56 -28.86 -0.09
CA VAL A 186 -0.67 -28.10 -0.40
C VAL A 186 -1.92 -28.94 -0.10
N GLN A 187 -1.91 -30.23 -0.41
CA GLN A 187 -3.03 -31.13 -0.08
C GLN A 187 -3.23 -31.27 1.43
N ALA A 188 -2.15 -31.42 2.20
CA ALA A 188 -2.23 -31.50 3.66
C ALA A 188 -2.83 -30.22 4.28
N MET A 189 -2.41 -29.04 3.80
CA MET A 189 -2.94 -27.76 4.27
C MET A 189 -4.43 -27.57 3.94
N ARG A 190 -4.86 -27.97 2.73
CA ARG A 190 -6.28 -27.93 2.34
C ARG A 190 -7.15 -28.89 3.15
N GLY A 191 -6.62 -30.05 3.52
CA GLY A 191 -7.31 -31.03 4.37
C GLY A 191 -7.51 -30.54 5.81
N ALA A 192 -6.59 -29.71 6.33
CA ALA A 192 -6.71 -29.12 7.66
C ALA A 192 -7.81 -28.03 7.73
N ASP A 193 -7.95 -27.21 6.69
CA ASP A 193 -8.97 -26.15 6.62
C ASP A 193 -10.41 -26.70 6.47
N ALA A 194 -10.59 -27.90 5.92
CA ALA A 194 -11.90 -28.54 5.75
C ALA A 194 -12.42 -29.28 7.01
N GLY A 195 -11.59 -29.38 8.05
CA GLY A 195 -11.89 -30.11 9.30
C GLY A 195 -12.28 -29.23 10.49
N ASN A 196 -12.47 -27.93 10.29
CA ASN A 196 -12.84 -26.94 11.31
C ASN A 196 -14.09 -26.16 10.89
#